data_AF-A0A2T6KPB7-F1
#
_entry.id   AF-A0A2T6KPB7-F1
#
_cell.length_a   1.000
_cell.length_b   1.000
_cell.length_c   1.000
_cell.angle_alpha   90.00
_cell.angle_beta   90.00
_cell.angle_gamma   90.00
#
_symmetry.space_group_name_H-M   'P 1'
#
loop_
_entity.id
_entity.type
_entity.pdbx_description
1 polymer ?
#
loop_
_entity_poly.entity_id
_entity_poly.type
_entity_poly.pdbx_seq_one_letter_code
_entity_poly.pdbx_strand_id
1 'polypeptide(L)'
;MNSGISPLIRTYLAKQNMFNVIELFNQGAEKKEIIELFEKNLLYQSPKYQNMLLNPSIRKQLPQEQLNEIVEIYKKEQLYQNSINQQIYNLLQLLDRDFNIDLNLDCGCGDPT
;
A
#
# COMPACT_ATOMS: atom_id res chain seq x y z
N MET A 1 -2.57 -16.87 21.42
CA MET A 1 -1.66 -16.52 20.31
C MET A 1 -2.50 -15.85 19.25
N ASN A 2 -2.58 -14.50 19.22
CA ASN A 2 -3.35 -13.78 18.21
C ASN A 2 -2.52 -13.76 16.91
N SER A 3 -2.58 -14.84 16.17
CA SER A 3 -2.04 -14.98 14.81
C SER A 3 -2.90 -14.18 13.83
N GLY A 4 -3.05 -12.87 14.05
CA GLY A 4 -3.80 -11.97 13.17
C GLY A 4 -2.97 -11.50 11.97
N ILE A 5 -3.60 -10.83 11.01
CA ILE A 5 -2.92 -10.15 9.89
C ILE A 5 -2.05 -8.96 10.36
N SER A 6 -2.29 -8.46 11.57
CA SER A 6 -1.66 -7.25 12.12
C SER A 6 -0.12 -7.33 12.22
N PRO A 7 0.51 -8.40 12.74
CA PRO A 7 1.97 -8.54 12.75
C PRO A 7 2.56 -8.69 11.34
N LEU A 8 1.83 -9.30 10.40
CA LEU A 8 2.24 -9.41 9.00
C LEU A 8 2.28 -8.02 8.34
N ILE A 9 1.21 -7.24 8.49
CA ILE A 9 1.13 -5.85 7.99
C ILE A 9 2.31 -5.04 8.51
N ARG A 10 2.59 -5.09 9.83
CA ARG A 10 3.73 -4.37 10.44
C ARG A 10 5.07 -4.79 9.82
N THR A 11 5.28 -6.08 9.61
CA THR A 11 6.51 -6.62 9.03
C THR A 11 6.71 -6.11 7.59
N TYR A 12 5.66 -6.16 6.77
CA TYR A 12 5.75 -5.71 5.38
C TYR A 12 5.91 -4.19 5.27
N LEU A 13 5.19 -3.41 6.08
CA LEU A 13 5.36 -1.95 6.14
C LEU A 13 6.77 -1.56 6.58
N ALA A 14 7.36 -2.28 7.54
CA ALA A 14 8.72 -2.02 8.00
C ALA A 14 9.76 -2.28 6.89
N LYS A 15 9.56 -3.33 6.08
CA LYS A 15 10.40 -3.61 4.91
C LYS A 15 10.35 -2.49 3.86
N GLN A 16 9.23 -1.78 3.76
CA GLN A 16 9.06 -0.62 2.88
C GLN A 16 9.45 0.71 3.54
N ASN A 17 10.02 0.68 4.76
CA ASN A 17 10.37 1.85 5.56
C ASN A 17 9.17 2.79 5.85
N MET A 18 7.95 2.26 5.89
CA MET A 18 6.72 3.02 6.12
C MET A 18 6.37 3.09 7.62
N PHE A 19 7.29 3.62 8.42
CA PHE A 19 7.15 3.68 9.89
C PHE A 19 6.01 4.59 10.34
N ASN A 20 5.70 5.65 9.60
CA ASN A 20 4.55 6.51 9.81
C ASN A 20 3.21 5.75 9.66
N VAL A 21 3.11 4.85 8.68
CA VAL A 21 1.92 3.99 8.50
C VAL A 21 1.82 2.99 9.66
N ILE A 22 2.95 2.45 10.13
CA ILE A 22 2.98 1.55 11.29
C ILE A 22 2.53 2.27 12.57
N GLU A 23 2.97 3.52 12.77
CA GLU A 23 2.58 4.31 13.93
C GLU A 23 1.07 4.56 13.93
N LEU A 24 0.52 5.02 12.80
CA LEU A 24 -0.92 5.24 12.64
C LEU A 24 -1.71 3.93 12.84
N PHE A 25 -1.20 2.81 12.31
CA PHE A 25 -1.76 1.48 12.50
C PHE A 25 -1.78 1.06 13.99
N ASN A 26 -0.72 1.36 14.73
CA ASN A 26 -0.60 1.01 16.16
C ASN A 26 -1.50 1.88 17.05
N GLN A 27 -1.85 3.07 16.60
CA GLN A 27 -2.81 3.95 17.28
C GLN A 27 -4.25 3.47 17.15
N GLY A 28 -4.51 2.44 16.33
CA GLY A 28 -5.86 1.95 16.07
C GLY A 28 -6.68 2.90 15.22
N ALA A 29 -6.03 3.67 14.34
CA ALA A 29 -6.69 4.53 13.37
C ALA A 29 -7.63 3.74 12.45
N GLU A 30 -8.56 4.44 11.79
CA GLU A 30 -9.48 3.77 10.89
C GLU A 30 -8.75 3.16 9.69
N LYS A 31 -9.25 2.01 9.19
CA LYS A 31 -8.70 1.36 8.00
C LYS A 31 -8.52 2.34 6.84
N LYS A 32 -9.49 3.23 6.65
CA LYS A 32 -9.46 4.25 5.59
C LYS A 32 -8.25 5.17 5.75
N GLU A 33 -8.00 5.69 6.94
CA GLU A 33 -6.87 6.58 7.21
C GLU A 33 -5.52 5.87 6.99
N ILE A 34 -5.43 4.60 7.40
CA ILE A 34 -4.23 3.78 7.21
C ILE A 34 -3.97 3.56 5.71
N ILE A 35 -5.01 3.22 4.93
CA ILE A 35 -4.90 3.03 3.48
C ILE A 35 -4.53 4.35 2.79
N GLU A 36 -5.17 5.47 3.15
CA GLU A 36 -4.86 6.78 2.59
C GLU A 36 -3.41 7.18 2.86
N LEU A 37 -2.91 6.95 4.08
CA LEU A 37 -1.51 7.24 4.41
C LEU A 37 -0.55 6.30 3.66
N PHE A 38 -0.89 5.01 3.54
CA PHE A 38 -0.12 4.05 2.76
C PHE A 38 -0.01 4.46 1.29
N GLU A 39 -1.15 4.76 0.65
CA GLU A 39 -1.22 5.23 -0.73
C GLU A 39 -0.41 6.51 -0.96
N LYS A 40 -0.47 7.44 -0.01
CA LYS A 40 0.31 8.68 -0.05
C LYS A 40 1.82 8.41 0.02
N ASN A 41 2.26 7.48 0.86
CA ASN A 41 3.66 7.08 0.94
C ASN A 41 4.13 6.42 -0.36
N LEU A 42 3.32 5.54 -0.97
CA LEU A 42 3.60 4.97 -2.28
C LEU A 42 3.80 6.05 -3.33
N LEU A 43 2.91 7.04 -3.35
CA LEU A 43 3.00 8.14 -4.30
C LEU A 43 4.29 8.95 -4.11
N TYR A 44 4.71 9.23 -2.87
CA TYR A 44 5.98 9.90 -2.60
C TYR A 44 7.22 9.08 -2.98
N GLN A 45 7.11 7.75 -3.01
CA GLN A 45 8.18 6.88 -3.49
C GLN A 45 8.27 6.87 -5.02
N SER A 46 7.25 7.34 -5.75
CA SER A 46 7.27 7.43 -7.22
C SER A 46 8.25 8.51 -7.71
N PRO A 47 9.30 8.14 -8.46
CA PRO A 47 10.20 9.13 -9.05
C PRO A 47 9.48 10.09 -10.01
N LYS A 48 8.47 9.60 -10.73
CA LYS A 48 7.65 10.41 -11.65
C LYS A 48 6.84 11.46 -10.88
N TYR A 49 6.25 11.09 -9.74
CA TYR A 49 5.52 12.02 -8.90
C TYR A 49 6.45 13.06 -8.25
N GLN A 50 7.63 12.65 -7.79
CA GLN A 50 8.64 13.58 -7.26
C GLN A 50 9.08 14.58 -8.35
N ASN A 51 9.33 14.13 -9.57
CA ASN A 51 9.65 15.01 -10.68
C ASN A 51 8.52 16.02 -10.95
N MET A 52 7.27 15.57 -10.94
CA MET A 52 6.09 16.43 -11.09
C MET A 52 5.91 17.43 -9.91
N LEU A 53 6.30 17.06 -8.69
CA LEU A 53 6.34 17.97 -7.54
C LEU A 53 7.41 19.06 -7.71
N LEU A 54 8.59 18.66 -8.18
CA LEU A 54 9.74 19.54 -8.35
C LEU A 54 9.63 20.45 -9.59
N ASN A 55 8.81 20.06 -10.57
CA ASN A 55 8.55 20.82 -11.79
C ASN A 55 7.16 21.47 -11.77
N PRO A 56 7.00 22.65 -11.13
CA PRO A 56 5.71 23.33 -11.02
C PRO A 56 5.12 23.74 -12.38
N SER A 57 5.95 23.83 -13.44
CA SER A 57 5.50 24.08 -14.80
C SER A 57 4.55 22.99 -15.32
N ILE A 58 4.77 21.73 -14.95
CA ILE A 58 3.91 20.60 -15.35
C ILE A 58 2.53 20.73 -14.68
N ARG A 59 2.50 21.12 -13.41
CA ARG A 59 1.25 21.36 -12.65
C ARG A 59 0.45 22.56 -13.15
N LYS A 60 1.12 23.58 -13.69
CA LYS A 60 0.46 24.79 -14.21
C LYS A 60 -0.09 24.63 -15.63
N GLN A 61 0.40 23.64 -16.38
CA GLN A 61 0.02 23.43 -17.78
C GLN A 61 -1.16 22.48 -17.96
N LEU A 62 -1.50 21.68 -16.93
CA LEU A 62 -2.53 20.65 -17.01
C LEU A 62 -3.77 21.04 -16.18
N PRO A 63 -4.99 20.78 -16.68
CA PRO A 63 -6.21 20.87 -15.90
C PRO A 63 -6.16 19.96 -14.67
N GLN A 64 -6.83 20.38 -13.58
CA GLN A 64 -6.83 19.64 -12.31
C GLN A 64 -7.32 18.18 -12.47
N GLU A 65 -8.28 17.93 -13.35
CA GLU A 65 -8.79 16.58 -13.63
C GLU A 65 -7.71 15.67 -14.22
N GLN A 66 -6.94 16.15 -15.20
CA GLN A 66 -5.82 15.40 -15.79
C GLN A 66 -4.70 15.18 -14.78
N LEU A 67 -4.46 16.13 -13.88
CA LEU A 67 -3.49 15.96 -12.79
C LEU A 67 -3.93 14.83 -11.85
N ASN A 68 -5.21 14.74 -11.52
CA ASN A 68 -5.74 13.68 -10.67
C ASN A 68 -5.59 12.31 -11.35
N GLU A 69 -5.87 12.21 -12.65
CA GLU A 69 -5.68 10.97 -13.41
C GLU A 69 -4.22 10.52 -13.43
N ILE A 70 -3.27 11.44 -13.66
CA ILE A 70 -1.84 11.15 -13.65
C ILE A 70 -1.38 10.67 -12.27
N VAL A 71 -1.87 11.31 -11.20
CA VAL A 71 -1.57 10.89 -9.83
C VAL A 71 -2.09 9.48 -9.56
N GLU A 72 -3.30 9.16 -9.99
CA GLU A 72 -3.87 7.81 -9.87
C GLU A 72 -3.06 6.77 -10.65
N ILE A 73 -2.57 7.12 -11.85
CA ILE A 73 -1.69 6.24 -12.64
C ILE A 73 -0.39 5.98 -11.87
N TYR A 74 0.27 7.01 -11.36
CA TYR A 74 1.53 6.85 -10.62
C TYR A 74 1.34 6.04 -9.34
N LYS A 75 0.23 6.23 -8.64
CA LYS A 75 -0.14 5.43 -7.47
C LYS A 75 -0.29 3.95 -7.84
N LYS A 76 -1.05 3.66 -8.90
CA LYS A 76 -1.23 2.28 -9.40
C LYS A 76 0.08 1.66 -9.86
N GLU A 77 0.94 2.41 -10.57
CA GLU A 77 2.26 1.91 -10.96
C GLU A 77 3.08 1.48 -9.73
N GLN A 78 3.16 2.31 -8.68
CA GLN A 78 3.89 1.95 -7.46
C GLN A 78 3.27 0.77 -6.70
N LEU A 79 1.95 0.67 -6.72
CA LEU A 79 1.23 -0.45 -6.12
C LEU A 79 1.51 -1.75 -6.88
N TYR A 80 1.40 -1.75 -8.21
CA TYR A 80 1.46 -2.96 -9.01
C TYR A 80 2.87 -3.39 -9.41
N GLN A 81 3.85 -2.48 -9.46
CA GLN A 81 5.25 -2.83 -9.77
C GLN A 81 5.93 -3.62 -8.64
N ASN A 82 5.45 -3.51 -7.41
CA ASN A 82 6.05 -4.15 -6.24
C ASN A 82 5.05 -5.10 -5.59
N SER A 83 5.34 -6.40 -5.64
CA SER A 83 4.49 -7.45 -5.05
C SER A 83 4.29 -7.28 -3.54
N ILE A 84 5.26 -6.70 -2.83
CA ILE A 84 5.13 -6.39 -1.39
C ILE A 84 4.07 -5.31 -1.17
N ASN A 85 4.01 -4.28 -2.02
CA ASN A 85 3.01 -3.22 -1.91
C ASN A 85 1.60 -3.75 -2.16
N GLN A 86 1.45 -4.66 -3.14
CA GLN A 86 0.18 -5.36 -3.38
C GLN A 86 -0.23 -6.19 -2.17
N GLN A 87 0.71 -6.93 -1.58
CA GLN A 87 0.45 -7.75 -0.38
C GLN A 87 0.01 -6.87 0.80
N ILE A 88 0.71 -5.76 1.05
CA ILE A 88 0.32 -4.80 2.10
C ILE A 88 -1.10 -4.30 1.85
N TYR A 89 -1.39 -3.82 0.63
CA TYR A 89 -2.70 -3.29 0.30
C TYR A 89 -3.81 -4.32 0.50
N ASN A 90 -3.61 -5.56 0.04
CA ASN A 90 -4.56 -6.65 0.25
C ASN A 90 -4.78 -6.93 1.73
N LEU A 91 -3.70 -6.98 2.53
CA LEU A 91 -3.82 -7.19 3.98
C LEU A 91 -4.55 -6.03 4.67
N LEU A 92 -4.28 -4.78 4.27
CA LEU A 92 -4.99 -3.60 4.78
C LEU A 92 -6.49 -3.66 4.45
N GLN A 93 -6.88 -4.13 3.26
CA GLN A 93 -8.29 -4.31 2.89
C GLN A 93 -9.01 -5.34 3.76
N LEU A 94 -8.27 -6.32 4.30
CA LEU A 94 -8.80 -7.36 5.18
C LEU A 94 -8.90 -6.92 6.65
N LEU A 95 -8.47 -5.71 7.02
CA LEU A 95 -8.46 -5.26 8.43
C LEU A 95 -9.82 -5.28 9.14
N ASP A 96 -10.92 -5.00 8.43
CA ASP A 96 -12.26 -5.06 9.01
C ASP A 96 -12.84 -6.48 9.05
N ARG A 97 -12.21 -7.43 8.35
CA ARG A 97 -12.62 -8.82 8.35
C ARG A 97 -11.79 -9.53 9.40
N ASP A 98 -12.40 -9.77 10.56
CA ASP A 98 -11.88 -10.61 11.63
C ASP A 98 -11.69 -12.05 11.10
N PHE A 99 -10.61 -12.26 10.34
CA PHE A 99 -10.20 -13.58 9.96
C PHE A 99 -9.32 -14.10 11.09
N ASN A 100 -9.86 -15.08 11.83
CA ASN A 100 -9.04 -16.16 12.37
C ASN A 100 -8.39 -16.86 11.15
N ILE A 101 -7.28 -16.30 10.66
CA ILE A 101 -6.49 -16.95 9.61
C ILE A 101 -5.70 -18.06 10.29
N ASP A 102 -6.27 -19.26 10.26
CA ASP A 102 -5.47 -20.48 10.36
C ASP A 102 -4.57 -20.51 9.12
N LEU A 103 -3.31 -20.10 9.29
CA LEU A 103 -2.26 -20.15 8.27
C LEU A 103 -1.85 -21.62 8.01
N ASN A 104 -2.79 -22.47 7.60
CA ASN A 104 -2.44 -23.61 6.75
C ASN A 104 -2.41 -23.09 5.31
N LEU A 105 -1.31 -22.40 4.96
CA LEU A 105 -0.88 -22.35 3.57
C LEU A 105 -0.46 -23.78 3.20
N ASP A 106 -1.45 -24.58 2.84
CA ASP A 106 -1.24 -25.73 1.98
C ASP A 106 -0.92 -25.16 0.59
N CYS A 107 0.35 -24.81 0.40
CA CYS A 107 0.94 -24.64 -0.92
C CYS A 107 0.96 -26.02 -1.58
N GLY A 108 -0.22 -26.48 -1.99
CA GLY A 108 -0.41 -27.63 -2.86
C GLY A 108 0.17 -27.31 -4.24
N CYS A 109 1.50 -27.37 -4.33
CA CYS A 109 2.16 -27.77 -5.57
C CYS A 109 1.67 -29.20 -5.86
N GLY A 110 0.53 -29.31 -6.55
CA GLY A 110 0.11 -30.55 -7.18
C GLY A 110 1.11 -30.86 -8.27
N ASP A 111 1.99 -31.83 -8.00
CA ASP A 111 2.90 -32.41 -8.98
C ASP A 111 2.13 -32.85 -10.24
N PRO A 112 2.67 -32.63 -11.45
CA PRO A 112 2.13 -33.20 -12.67
C PRO A 112 2.55 -34.66 -12.77
N THR A 113 1.57 -35.58 -12.82
CA THR A 113 1.77 -36.92 -13.38
C THR A 113 0.80 -37.16 -14.52
#